data_AF-A0A8J3NNU4-F1
#
_entry.id   AF-A0A8J3NNU4-F1
#
_cell.length_a   1.000
_cell.length_b   1.000
_cell.length_c   1.000
_cell.angle_alpha   90.00
_cell.angle_beta   90.00
_cell.angle_gamma   90.00
#
_symmetry.space_group_name_H-M   'P 1'
#
loop_
_entity.id
_entity.type
_entity.pdbx_description
1 polymer ?
#
loop_
_entity_poly.entity_id
_entity_poly.type
_entity_poly.pdbx_seq_one_letter_code
_entity_poly.pdbx_strand_id
1 'polypeptide(L)' 'MTAGSAPHRWIVWRQDDNGNRYEVRRCGTREEAEALAAEMEARGHKQLYWVAAA' A
#
# COMPACT_ATOMS: atom_id res chain seq x y z
N MET A 1 -16.14 -15.61 16.53
CA MET A 1 -16.68 -15.03 15.28
C MET A 1 -15.49 -14.56 14.45
N THR A 2 -14.88 -15.45 13.68
CA THR A 2 -13.77 -15.11 12.79
C THR A 2 -14.35 -14.34 11.63
N ALA A 3 -14.17 -13.02 11.63
CA ALA A 3 -14.50 -12.18 10.49
C ALA A 3 -13.86 -12.82 9.25
N GLY A 4 -14.69 -13.16 8.26
CA GLY A 4 -14.23 -13.69 7.01
C GLY A 4 -13.12 -12.78 6.50
N SER A 5 -11.93 -13.34 6.29
CA SER A 5 -10.83 -12.64 5.65
C SER A 5 -11.30 -12.33 4.23
N ALA A 6 -11.95 -11.17 4.06
CA ALA A 6 -12.20 -10.63 2.75
C ALA A 6 -10.83 -10.61 2.08
N PRO A 7 -10.67 -11.18 0.87
CA PRO A 7 -9.37 -11.21 0.23
C PRO A 7 -8.87 -9.77 0.19
N HIS A 8 -7.71 -9.51 0.81
CA HIS A 8 -7.11 -8.20 0.75
C HIS A 8 -6.74 -7.96 -0.72
N ARG A 9 -7.65 -7.31 -1.45
CA ARG A 9 -7.58 -7.12 -2.90
C ARG A 9 -6.63 -6.01 -3.30
N TRP A 10 -6.13 -5.24 -2.35
CA TRP A 10 -5.32 -4.07 -2.60
C TRP A 10 -4.05 -4.12 -1.76
N ILE A 11 -2.93 -3.80 -2.39
CA ILE A 11 -1.61 -3.85 -1.77
C ILE A 11 -0.95 -2.50 -2.01
N VAL A 12 -0.48 -1.88 -0.94
CA VAL A 12 0.37 -0.70 -1.01
C VAL A 12 1.80 -1.17 -1.18
N TRP A 13 2.41 -0.76 -2.28
CA TRP A 13 3.80 -0.99 -2.59
C TRP A 13 4.58 0.31 -2.39
N ARG A 14 5.85 0.16 -2.01
CA ARG A 14 6.84 1.24 -2.06
C ARG A 14 8.02 0.83 -2.92
N GLN A 15 8.63 1.80 -3.59
CA GLN A 15 9.90 1.67 -4.27
C GLN A 15 10.83 2.77 -3.77
N ASP A 16 12.03 2.37 -3.34
CA ASP A 16 13.08 3.32 -3.03
C ASP A 16 13.91 3.69 -4.27
N ASP A 17 14.81 4.66 -4.11
CA ASP A 17 15.70 5.17 -5.17
C ASP A 17 16.66 4.09 -5.71
N ASN A 18 16.93 3.03 -4.95
CA ASN A 18 17.70 1.87 -5.40
C ASN A 18 16.86 0.89 -6.23
N GLY A 19 15.57 1.19 -6.44
CA GLY A 19 14.64 0.37 -7.21
C GLY A 19 14.05 -0.81 -6.44
N ASN A 20 14.38 -0.98 -5.14
CA ASN A 20 13.84 -2.09 -4.37
C ASN A 20 12.36 -1.85 -4.08
N ARG A 21 11.55 -2.87 -4.35
CA ARG A 21 10.10 -2.83 -4.14
C ARG A 21 9.74 -3.63 -2.89
N TYR A 22 8.98 -3.00 -2.01
CA TYR A 22 8.52 -3.63 -0.77
C TYR A 22 7.01 -3.53 -0.63
N GLU A 23 6.42 -4.60 -0.15
CA GLU A 23 5.02 -4.63 0.28
C GLU A 23 4.91 -3.87 1.61
N VAL A 24 4.16 -2.78 1.63
CA VAL A 24 3.97 -1.97 2.83
C VAL A 24 2.83 -2.55 3.67
N ARG A 25 1.68 -2.78 3.03
CA ARG A 25 0.47 -3.27 3.69
C ARG A 25 -0.54 -3.77 2.68
N ARG A 26 -1.34 -4.76 3.09
CA ARG A 26 -2.54 -5.21 2.37
C ARG A 26 -3.78 -4.60 2.97
N CYS A 27 -4.68 -4.14 2.10
CA CYS A 27 -5.91 -3.44 2.43
C CYS A 27 -7.11 -4.18 1.83
N GLY A 28 -8.25 -4.09 2.51
CA GLY A 28 -9.51 -4.65 2.00
C GLY A 28 -10.12 -3.81 0.87
N THR A 29 -9.90 -2.49 0.89
CA THR A 29 -10.43 -1.52 -0.06
C THR A 29 -9.32 -0.69 -0.71
N ARG A 30 -9.62 -0.13 -1.89
CA ARG A 30 -8.69 0.71 -2.63
C ARG A 30 -8.45 2.04 -1.90
N GLU A 31 -9.52 2.65 -1.40
CA GLU A 31 -9.46 3.93 -0.68
C GLU A 31 -8.55 3.87 0.56
N GLU A 32 -8.58 2.77 1.33
CA GLU A 32 -7.67 2.59 2.47
C GLU A 32 -6.20 2.50 2.00
N ALA A 33 -5.96 1.79 0.90
CA ALA A 33 -4.62 1.67 0.32
C ALA A 33 -4.11 3.01 -0.24
N GLU A 34 -4.99 3.77 -0.92
CA GLU A 34 -4.66 5.07 -1.51
C GLU A 34 -4.42 6.12 -0.43
N ALA A 35 -5.23 6.15 0.63
CA ALA A 35 -4.99 7.02 1.77
C ALA A 35 -3.64 6.74 2.42
N LEU A 36 -3.29 5.46 2.62
CA LEU A 36 -1.99 5.08 3.17
C LEU A 36 -0.84 5.51 2.25
N ALA A 37 -0.95 5.26 0.94
CA ALA A 37 0.06 5.69 -0.02
C ALA A 37 0.27 7.21 0.01
N ALA A 38 -0.83 7.98 0.00
CA ALA A 38 -0.79 9.44 0.07
C ALA A 38 -0.19 9.96 1.39
N GLU A 39 -0.53 9.36 2.53
CA GLU A 39 0.08 9.69 3.82
C GLU A 39 1.58 9.39 3.84
N MET A 40 2.02 8.32 3.19
CA MET A 40 3.44 8.00 3.10
C MET A 40 4.20 8.93 2.15
N GLU A 41 3.61 9.30 1.01
CA GLU A 41 4.20 10.30 0.09
C GLU A 41 4.31 11.68 0.74
N ALA A 42 3.30 12.08 1.52
CA ALA A 42 3.29 13.37 2.23
C ALA A 42 4.41 13.50 3.27
N ARG A 43 5.00 12.39 3.73
CA ARG A 43 6.11 12.38 4.70
C ARG A 43 7.46 12.79 4.09
N GLY A 44 7.53 13.08 2.80
CA GLY A 44 8.67 13.78 2.19
C GLY A 44 9.90 12.92 1.92
N HIS A 45 9.74 11.60 1.80
CA HIS A 45 10.81 10.71 1.35
C HIS A 45 10.77 10.57 -0.18
N LYS A 46 11.94 10.43 -0.84
CA LYS A 46 12.08 10.13 -2.27
C LYS A 46 11.63 8.69 -2.64
N GLN A 47 10.59 8.20 -1.98
CA GLN A 47 10.06 6.86 -2.18
C GLN A 47 8.77 6.98 -2.96
N LEU A 48 8.62 6.16 -3.97
CA LEU A 48 7.42 6.09 -4.78
C LEU A 48 6.46 5.09 -4.13
N TYR A 49 5.26 5.53 -3.77
CA TYR A 49 4.22 4.67 -3.24
C TYR A 49 3.12 4.49 -4.29
N TRP A 50 2.60 3.27 -4.43
CA TRP A 50 1.47 3.02 -5.32
C TRP A 50 0.61 1.88 -4.80
N VAL A 51 -0.64 1.86 -5.25
CA VAL A 51 -1.60 0.81 -4.94
C VAL A 51 -1.69 -0.15 -6.13
N ALA A 52 -1.57 -1.44 -5.86
CA ALA A 52 -1.78 -2.51 -6.83
C ALA A 52 -2.90 -3.43 -6.37
N ALA A 53 -3.63 -4.04 -7.32
CA ALA A 53 -4.51 -5.15 -6.99
C ALA A 53 -3.68 -6.38 -6.62
N ALA A 54 -4.11 -7.12 -5.59
CA ALA A 54 -3.50 -8.36 -5.12
C ALA A 54 -3.72 -9.52 -6.08
#